data_AF-A0A3A0DCF6-F1
#
_entry.id   AF-A0A3A0DCF6-F1
#
_cell.length_a   1.000
_cell.length_b   1.000
_cell.length_c   1.000
_cell.angle_alpha   90.00
_cell.angle_beta   90.00
_cell.angle_gamma   90.00
#
_symmetry.space_group_name_H-M   'P 1'
#
loop_
_entity.id
_entity.type
_entity.pdbx_description
1 polymer ?
#
loop_
_entity_poly.entity_id
_entity_poly.type
_entity_poly.pdbx_seq_one_letter_code
_entity_poly.pdbx_strand_id
1 'polypeptide(L)'
;PRVEVLRELGTRTGVDDVKALCGIMIQADKFGSSIAQALRVQSDAMRTRRRQLAEEKAAKTAVKLIFPLVIFIFPGIFVVLVGPAAILWINNMAPTMSAS
;
A
#
# COMPACT_ATOMS: atom_id res chain seq x y z
N PRO A 1 -19.16 40.61 8.25
CA PRO A 1 -19.02 41.65 9.30
C PRO A 1 -17.73 41.54 10.14
N ARG A 2 -17.45 40.41 10.81
CA ARG A 2 -16.27 40.26 11.71
C ARG A 2 -14.92 40.25 10.99
N VAL A 3 -14.86 39.56 9.86
CA VAL A 3 -13.66 39.49 8.99
C VAL A 3 -13.27 40.85 8.44
N GLU A 4 -14.26 41.65 8.05
CA GLU A 4 -14.05 43.01 7.52
C GLU A 4 -13.48 43.94 8.61
N VAL A 5 -14.05 43.89 9.82
CA VAL A 5 -13.58 44.69 10.97
C VAL A 5 -12.14 44.34 11.33
N LEU A 6 -11.77 43.05 11.36
CA LEU A 6 -10.39 42.62 11.63
C LEU A 6 -9.42 43.06 10.54
N ARG A 7 -9.85 43.06 9.27
CA ARG A 7 -9.03 43.54 8.15
C ARG A 7 -8.84 45.06 8.21
N GLU A 8 -9.87 45.84 8.52
CA GLU A 8 -9.76 47.28 8.73
C GLU A 8 -8.87 47.63 9.95
N LEU A 9 -8.95 46.84 11.03
CA LEU A 9 -8.12 47.03 12.23
C LEU A 9 -6.62 46.91 11.93
N GLY A 10 -6.22 45.89 11.16
CA GLY A 10 -4.85 45.72 10.70
C GLY A 10 -4.38 46.79 9.71
N THR A 11 -5.32 47.40 8.97
CA THR A 11 -4.98 48.44 7.98
C THR A 11 -4.84 49.82 8.63
N ARG A 12 -5.67 50.13 9.64
CA ARG A 12 -5.63 51.41 10.38
C ARG A 12 -4.46 51.55 11.33
N THR A 13 -3.97 50.44 11.87
CA THR A 13 -2.83 50.44 12.80
C THR A 13 -1.50 50.66 12.09
N GLY A 14 -1.41 50.37 10.78
CA GLY A 14 -0.20 50.59 9.98
C GLY A 14 1.01 49.73 10.40
N VAL A 15 0.81 48.81 11.34
CA VAL A 15 1.82 47.89 11.85
C VAL A 15 1.57 46.52 11.22
N ASP A 16 2.55 46.02 10.46
CA ASP A 16 2.43 44.77 9.71
C ASP A 16 2.12 43.56 10.60
N ASP A 17 2.64 43.55 11.83
CA ASP A 17 2.38 42.47 12.81
C ASP A 17 0.90 42.38 13.20
N VAL A 18 0.22 43.51 13.35
CA VAL A 18 -1.20 43.56 13.69
C VAL A 18 -2.04 43.06 12.52
N LYS A 19 -1.64 43.40 11.29
CA LYS A 19 -2.28 42.91 10.06
C LYS A 19 -2.13 41.40 9.88
N ALA A 20 -0.95 40.87 10.20
CA ALA A 20 -0.68 39.42 10.19
C ALA A 20 -1.54 38.69 11.23
N LEU A 21 -1.63 39.22 12.46
CA LEU A 21 -2.46 38.67 13.54
C LEU A 21 -3.94 38.61 13.16
N CYS A 22 -4.48 39.69 12.59
CA CYS A 22 -5.86 39.73 12.11
C CYS A 22 -6.12 38.69 10.99
N GLY A 23 -5.15 38.49 10.09
CA GLY A 23 -5.22 37.46 9.04
C GLY A 23 -5.31 36.04 9.59
N ILE A 24 -4.56 35.73 10.65
CA ILE A 24 -4.59 34.44 11.33
C ILE A 24 -5.92 34.23 12.05
N MET A 25 -6.47 35.25 12.72
CA MET A 25 -7.79 35.15 13.37
C MET A 25 -8.92 34.91 12.37
N ILE A 26 -8.87 35.56 11.20
CA ILE A 26 -9.84 35.34 10.12
C ILE A 26 -9.77 33.90 9.58
N GLN A 27 -8.55 33.36 9.47
CA GLN A 27 -8.35 31.96 9.08
C GLN A 27 -8.87 31.03 10.18
N ALA A 28 -8.52 31.24 11.45
CA ALA A 28 -8.99 30.42 12.56
C ALA A 28 -10.53 30.37 12.66
N ASP A 29 -11.21 31.48 12.42
CA ASP A 29 -12.69 31.56 12.40
C ASP A 29 -13.29 30.79 11.21
N LYS A 30 -12.59 30.74 10.06
CA LYS A 30 -12.97 29.90 8.91
C LYS A 30 -12.65 28.42 9.11
N PHE A 31 -11.58 28.09 9.82
CA PHE A 31 -11.04 26.73 9.93
C PHE A 31 -11.42 25.99 11.21
N GLY A 32 -12.09 26.63 12.18
CA GLY A 32 -12.39 26.13 13.54
C GLY A 32 -13.03 24.74 13.67
N SER A 33 -13.67 24.21 12.61
CA SER A 33 -14.18 22.82 12.53
C SER A 33 -13.32 21.93 11.61
N SER A 34 -12.82 22.49 10.52
CA SER A 34 -12.16 21.73 9.45
C SER A 34 -10.78 21.18 9.82
N ILE A 35 -9.98 21.86 10.65
CA ILE A 35 -8.67 21.35 11.06
C ILE A 35 -8.82 20.16 12.00
N ALA A 36 -9.75 20.22 12.95
CA ALA A 36 -10.03 19.12 13.87
C ALA A 36 -10.55 17.89 13.10
N GLN A 37 -11.43 18.09 12.13
CA GLN A 37 -11.93 17.03 11.26
C GLN A 37 -10.84 16.47 10.34
N ALA A 38 -10.00 17.33 9.74
CA ALA A 38 -8.88 16.92 8.91
C ALA A 38 -7.82 16.12 9.70
N LEU A 39 -7.47 16.56 10.92
CA LEU A 39 -6.58 15.81 11.82
C LEU A 39 -7.17 14.47 12.22
N ARG A 40 -8.49 14.40 12.45
CA ARG A 40 -9.17 13.15 12.82
C ARG A 40 -9.15 12.14 11.67
N VAL A 41 -9.50 12.58 10.46
CA VAL A 41 -9.41 11.77 9.24
C VAL A 41 -7.96 11.34 8.96
N GLN A 42 -7.00 12.24 9.12
CA GLN A 42 -5.58 11.93 8.92
C GLN A 42 -5.05 10.95 9.99
N SER A 43 -5.51 11.05 11.24
CA SER A 43 -5.14 10.14 12.32
C SER A 43 -5.68 8.72 12.08
N ASP A 44 -6.93 8.60 11.62
CA ASP A 44 -7.50 7.29 11.27
C ASP A 44 -6.84 6.70 10.03
N ALA A 45 -6.52 7.52 9.02
CA ALA A 45 -5.75 7.07 7.85
C ALA A 45 -4.34 6.56 8.25
N MET A 46 -3.67 7.23 9.20
CA MET A 46 -2.37 6.79 9.73
C MET A 46 -2.44 5.44 10.44
N ARG A 47 -3.52 5.17 11.20
CA ARG A 47 -3.75 3.86 11.84
C ARG A 47 -3.94 2.76 10.81
N THR A 48 -4.78 3.01 9.79
CA THR A 48 -5.01 2.05 8.69
C THR A 48 -3.74 1.76 7.92
N ARG A 49 -2.94 2.80 7.61
CA ARG A 49 -1.67 2.65 6.91
C ARG A 49 -0.65 1.81 7.68
N ARG A 50 -0.56 1.97 9.00
CA ARG A 50 0.30 1.12 9.85
C ARG A 50 -0.09 -0.35 9.76
N ARG A 51 -1.40 -0.65 9.76
CA ARG A 51 -1.91 -2.02 9.64
C ARG A 51 -1.61 -2.62 8.26
N GLN A 52 -1.84 -1.85 7.18
CA GLN A 52 -1.54 -2.29 5.82
C GLN A 52 -0.05 -2.58 5.61
N LEU A 53 0.86 -1.76 6.16
CA LEU A 53 2.29 -2.03 6.08
C LEU A 53 2.70 -3.32 6.77
N ALA A 54 2.02 -3.69 7.87
CA ALA A 54 2.25 -4.96 8.55
C ALA A 54 1.72 -6.13 7.70
N GLU A 55 0.52 -6.01 7.14
CA GLU A 55 -0.09 -7.01 6.25
C GLU A 55 0.74 -7.20 4.97
N GLU A 56 1.27 -6.12 4.38
CA GLU A 56 2.11 -6.16 3.19
C GLU A 56 3.45 -6.89 3.46
N LYS A 57 4.06 -6.67 4.64
CA LYS A 57 5.25 -7.40 5.06
C LYS A 57 4.97 -8.89 5.27
N ALA A 58 3.81 -9.23 5.84
CA ALA A 58 3.38 -10.62 6.01
C ALA A 58 3.16 -11.30 4.65
N ALA A 59 2.46 -10.65 3.72
CA ALA A 59 2.20 -11.18 2.38
C ALA A 59 3.49 -11.38 1.58
N LYS A 60 4.43 -10.42 1.62
CA LYS A 60 5.76 -10.57 1.00
C LYS A 60 6.56 -11.75 1.57
N THR A 61 6.36 -12.07 2.85
CA THR A 61 7.02 -13.23 3.48
C THR A 61 6.40 -14.54 3.01
N ALA A 62 5.08 -14.61 2.87
CA ALA A 62 4.38 -15.79 2.35
C ALA A 62 4.83 -16.16 0.93
N VAL A 63 4.99 -15.18 0.04
CA VAL A 63 5.47 -15.43 -1.34
C VAL A 63 6.89 -16.00 -1.36
N LYS A 64 7.77 -15.52 -0.47
CA LYS A 64 9.13 -16.06 -0.32
C LYS A 64 9.16 -17.50 0.18
N LEU A 65 8.13 -17.95 0.91
CA LEU A 65 7.99 -19.34 1.35
C LEU A 65 7.34 -20.24 0.28
N ILE A 66 6.44 -19.69 -0.53
CA ILE A 66 5.82 -20.42 -1.66
C ILE A 66 6.87 -20.77 -2.72
N PHE A 67 7.80 -19.85 -3.03
CA PHE A 67 8.84 -20.08 -4.03
C PHE A 67 9.67 -21.37 -3.82
N PRO A 68 10.32 -21.58 -2.65
CA PRO A 68 11.05 -22.83 -2.39
C PRO A 68 10.10 -24.03 -2.34
N LEU A 69 8.90 -23.87 -1.78
CA LEU A 69 7.91 -24.96 -1.71
C LEU A 69 7.52 -25.47 -3.11
N VAL A 70 7.31 -24.56 -4.08
CA VAL A 70 7.06 -24.93 -5.47
C VAL A 70 8.30 -25.61 -6.06
N ILE A 71 9.50 -25.10 -5.85
CA ILE A 71 10.75 -25.74 -6.33
C ILE A 71 10.95 -27.16 -5.78
N PHE A 72 10.49 -27.48 -4.58
CA PHE A 72 10.62 -28.83 -4.02
C PHE A 72 9.46 -29.76 -4.39
N ILE A 73 8.23 -29.24 -4.50
CA ILE A 73 7.04 -30.05 -4.81
C ILE A 73 6.89 -30.27 -6.33
N PHE A 74 7.16 -29.24 -7.14
CA PHE A 74 6.99 -29.29 -8.59
C PHE A 74 7.80 -30.41 -9.26
N PRO A 75 9.09 -30.65 -8.92
CA PRO A 75 9.84 -31.78 -9.47
C PRO A 75 9.24 -33.12 -9.05
N GLY A 76 8.76 -33.23 -7.81
CA GLY A 76 8.09 -34.44 -7.33
C GLY A 76 6.84 -34.77 -8.14
N ILE A 77 5.97 -33.77 -8.38
CA ILE A 77 4.78 -33.93 -9.21
C ILE A 77 5.16 -34.26 -10.66
N PHE A 78 6.19 -33.59 -11.21
CA PHE A 78 6.68 -33.85 -12.55
C PHE A 78 7.16 -35.29 -12.73
N VAL A 79 7.93 -35.82 -11.76
CA VAL A 79 8.39 -37.22 -11.78
C VAL A 79 7.22 -38.19 -11.67
N VAL A 80 6.21 -37.91 -10.84
CA VAL A 80 5.04 -38.80 -10.71
C VAL A 80 4.20 -38.81 -12.00
N LEU A 81 4.06 -37.67 -12.67
CA LEU A 81 3.22 -37.55 -13.86
C LEU A 81 3.94 -38.04 -15.12
N VAL A 82 5.19 -37.61 -15.33
CA VAL A 82 5.99 -37.91 -16.53
C VAL A 82 6.78 -39.20 -16.39
N GLY A 83 7.19 -39.57 -15.17
CA GLY A 83 7.98 -40.78 -14.91
C GLY A 83 7.38 -42.06 -15.50
N PRO A 84 6.11 -42.43 -15.22
CA PRO A 84 5.53 -43.64 -15.79
C PRO A 84 5.37 -43.53 -17.31
N ALA A 85 4.98 -42.37 -17.84
CA ALA A 85 4.86 -42.15 -19.28
C ALA A 85 6.21 -42.32 -19.98
N ALA A 86 7.29 -41.77 -19.42
CA ALA A 86 8.65 -41.92 -19.93
C ALA A 86 9.14 -43.38 -19.86
N ILE A 87 8.90 -44.08 -18.75
CA ILE A 87 9.24 -45.51 -18.60
C ILE A 87 8.47 -46.37 -19.62
N LEU A 88 7.17 -46.11 -19.80
CA LEU A 88 6.36 -46.80 -20.81
C LEU A 88 6.88 -46.53 -22.23
N TRP A 89 7.28 -45.30 -22.53
CA TRP A 89 7.80 -44.90 -23.84
C TRP A 89 9.14 -45.60 -24.13
N ILE A 90 10.05 -45.62 -23.16
CA ILE A 90 11.35 -46.30 -23.27
C ILE A 90 11.15 -47.82 -23.45
N ASN A 91 10.26 -48.45 -22.68
CA ASN A 91 10.09 -49.90 -22.73
C ASN A 91 9.33 -50.38 -23.98
N ASN A 92 8.33 -49.65 -24.45
CA ASN A 92 7.47 -50.12 -25.55
C ASN A 92 7.83 -49.52 -26.92
N MET A 93 8.39 -48.32 -26.95
CA MET A 93 8.56 -47.54 -28.19
C MET A 93 10.02 -47.43 -28.66
N ALA A 94 11.00 -47.37 -27.75
CA ALA A 94 12.42 -47.37 -28.12
C ALA A 94 12.89 -48.66 -28.85
N PRO A 95 12.51 -49.88 -28.42
CA PRO A 95 12.95 -51.10 -29.12
C PRO A 95 12.24 -51.32 -30.47
N THR A 96 11.01 -50.82 -30.64
CA THR A 96 10.27 -50.95 -31.90
C THR A 96 10.79 -50.00 -32.99
N MET A 97 11.36 -48.85 -32.63
CA MET A 97 12.05 -47.94 -33.56
C MET A 97 13.44 -48.41 -33.97
N SER A 98 14.13 -49.19 -33.15
CA SER A 98 15.44 -49.78 -33.49
C SER A 98 15.34 -51.06 -34.34
N ALA A 99 14.15 -51.65 -34.44
CA ALA A 99 13.89 -52.88 -35.18
C ALA A 99 13.28 -52.66 -36.58
N SER A 100 13.30 -51.41 -37.08
CA SER A 100 12.88 -51.03 -38.44
C SER A 100 14.06 -50.53 -39.27
#